data_AF-A0A3M2TFK4-F1
#
_entry.id   AF-A0A3M2TFK4-F1
#
_cell.length_a   1.000
_cell.length_b   1.000
_cell.length_c   1.000
_cell.angle_alpha   90.00
_cell.angle_beta   90.00
_cell.angle_gamma   90.00
#
_symmetry.space_group_name_H-M   'P 1'
#
loop_
_entity.id
_entity.type
_entity.pdbx_description
1 polymer ?
#
loop_
_entity_poly.entity_id
_entity_poly.type
_entity_poly.pdbx_seq_one_letter_code
_entity_poly.pdbx_strand_id
1 'polypeptide(L)'
;MLIKNMEDTLVNGSIGRVVAFMDEATYGFYTENEYDFAVDEGNLSDEERASRARKRLKSMYNKDGGAVASKKWPLVCFVLPDGTERHLLCHPETWKIELPNGEVQAQRQQIPLILAWALSIHKAQGQTLQRVKVDLGRVFEKGQAYVALSRATTQTGLQITRFDARKVMVHPKVSDFYSNLSNITQVLKAKNAGTAQEPGDEFEDEFDDEYLQHIQR
;
A
#
# COMPACT_ATOMS: atom_id res chain seq x y z
N MET A 1 6.38 2.73 -6.63
CA MET A 1 5.63 3.35 -5.52
C MET A 1 5.43 4.81 -5.81
N LEU A 2 4.23 5.31 -5.57
CA LEU A 2 3.84 6.70 -5.78
C LEU A 2 4.40 7.58 -4.65
N ILE A 3 4.98 8.73 -5.00
CA ILE A 3 5.62 9.66 -4.03
C ILE A 3 4.86 10.98 -3.87
N LYS A 4 3.67 11.09 -4.46
CA LYS A 4 2.79 12.25 -4.40
C LYS A 4 1.34 11.74 -4.32
N ASN A 5 0.47 12.42 -3.58
CA ASN A 5 -0.95 12.13 -3.64
C ASN A 5 -1.46 12.61 -4.99
N MET A 6 -2.09 11.71 -5.75
CA MET A 6 -2.68 12.05 -7.04
C MET A 6 -4.20 12.19 -6.89
N GLU A 7 -4.83 11.26 -6.17
CA GLU A 7 -6.28 11.19 -6.00
C GLU A 7 -6.63 10.57 -4.63
N ASP A 8 -7.91 10.54 -4.26
CA ASP A 8 -8.40 10.04 -2.96
C ASP A 8 -7.94 8.60 -2.66
N THR A 9 -7.91 7.74 -3.68
CA THR A 9 -7.50 6.33 -3.55
C THR A 9 -6.03 6.09 -3.90
N LEU A 10 -5.37 7.05 -4.57
CA LEU A 10 -3.96 6.97 -5.00
C LEU A 10 -3.10 7.95 -4.21
N VAL A 11 -2.70 7.49 -3.04
CA VAL A 11 -1.93 8.28 -2.07
C VAL A 11 -0.43 7.95 -2.10
N ASN A 12 0.37 8.78 -1.46
CA ASN A 12 1.79 8.54 -1.22
C ASN A 12 1.99 7.17 -0.54
N GLY A 13 2.84 6.34 -1.13
CA GLY A 13 3.04 4.96 -0.68
C GLY A 13 2.28 3.92 -1.50
N SER A 14 1.34 4.31 -2.36
CA SER A 14 0.63 3.38 -3.25
C SER A 14 1.63 2.63 -4.12
N ILE A 15 1.54 1.30 -4.11
CA ILE A 15 2.42 0.42 -4.86
C ILE A 15 1.73 0.03 -6.16
N GLY A 16 2.49 0.09 -7.25
CA GLY A 16 2.02 -0.31 -8.56
C GLY A 16 3.16 -0.90 -9.38
N ARG A 17 2.78 -1.65 -10.41
CA ARG A 17 3.67 -2.28 -11.38
C ARG A 17 3.65 -1.46 -12.66
N VAL A 18 4.83 -1.13 -13.18
CA VAL A 18 4.95 -0.55 -14.52
C VAL A 18 4.60 -1.63 -15.54
N VAL A 19 3.54 -1.42 -16.32
CA VAL A 19 3.04 -2.39 -17.29
C VAL A 19 3.49 -2.07 -18.71
N ALA A 20 3.66 -0.79 -19.05
CA ALA A 20 4.06 -0.35 -20.37
C ALA A 20 4.64 1.08 -20.36
N PHE A 21 5.17 1.51 -21.51
CA PHE A 21 5.49 2.90 -21.80
C PHE A 21 4.78 3.31 -23.09
N MET A 22 3.94 4.33 -23.03
CA MET A 22 3.13 4.79 -24.16
C MET A 22 2.93 6.30 -24.14
N ASP A 23 2.53 6.89 -25.28
CA ASP A 23 2.17 8.29 -25.37
C ASP A 23 0.67 8.51 -25.04
N GLU A 24 0.25 9.78 -24.99
CA GLU A 24 -1.13 10.16 -24.65
C GLU A 24 -2.15 9.64 -25.67
N ALA A 25 -1.82 9.64 -26.96
CA ALA A 25 -2.70 9.14 -28.01
C ALA A 25 -2.96 7.63 -27.81
N THR A 26 -1.90 6.85 -27.64
CA THR A 26 -1.97 5.41 -27.38
C THR A 26 -2.72 5.11 -26.08
N TYR A 27 -2.55 5.96 -25.05
CA TYR A 27 -3.25 5.81 -23.78
C TYR A 27 -4.76 6.07 -23.91
N GLY A 28 -5.18 7.07 -24.69
CA GLY A 28 -6.60 7.31 -24.98
C GLY A 28 -7.28 6.08 -25.59
N PHE A 29 -6.66 5.48 -26.60
CA PHE A 29 -7.15 4.22 -27.18
C PHE A 29 -7.13 3.05 -26.18
N TYR A 30 -6.09 2.96 -25.33
CA TYR A 30 -6.01 1.93 -24.29
C TYR A 30 -7.20 2.01 -23.33
N THR A 31 -7.57 3.22 -22.89
CA THR A 31 -8.69 3.43 -21.97
C THR A 31 -10.05 3.16 -22.61
N GLU A 32 -10.22 3.46 -23.90
CA GLU A 32 -11.47 3.18 -24.64
C GLU A 32 -11.69 1.67 -24.88
N ASN A 33 -10.60 0.90 -24.93
CA ASN A 33 -10.61 -0.54 -25.18
C ASN A 33 -10.20 -1.37 -23.95
N GLU A 34 -10.33 -0.83 -22.73
CA GLU A 34 -9.81 -1.46 -21.50
C GLU A 34 -10.27 -2.93 -21.33
N TYR A 35 -11.50 -3.25 -21.72
CA TYR A 35 -12.06 -4.61 -21.71
C TYR A 35 -11.32 -5.61 -22.62
N ASP A 36 -10.78 -5.17 -23.76
CA ASP A 36 -9.96 -6.02 -24.63
C ASP A 36 -8.61 -6.36 -23.98
N PHE A 37 -8.12 -5.49 -23.09
CA PHE A 37 -6.84 -5.62 -22.38
C PHE A 37 -6.96 -6.30 -21.00
N ALA A 38 -8.14 -6.26 -20.38
CA ALA A 38 -8.41 -6.77 -19.03
C ALA A 38 -8.74 -8.28 -18.96
N VAL A 39 -8.58 -9.04 -20.04
CA VAL A 39 -8.88 -10.48 -20.05
C VAL A 39 -8.03 -11.21 -19.01
N ASP A 40 -8.71 -11.92 -18.10
CA ASP A 40 -8.10 -12.72 -17.03
C ASP A 40 -7.24 -13.85 -17.62
N GLU A 41 -5.92 -13.64 -17.59
CA GLU A 41 -4.90 -14.56 -18.06
C GLU A 41 -4.22 -15.24 -16.87
N GLY A 42 -5.00 -15.91 -16.02
CA GLY A 42 -4.57 -16.54 -14.76
C GLY A 42 -3.40 -17.54 -14.85
N ASN A 43 -2.99 -17.94 -16.05
CA ASN A 43 -1.90 -18.91 -16.28
C ASN A 43 -0.68 -18.36 -17.05
N LEU A 44 -0.64 -17.09 -17.41
CA LEU A 44 0.49 -16.53 -18.18
C LEU A 44 1.55 -15.90 -17.29
N SER A 45 2.81 -16.21 -17.58
CA SER A 45 3.97 -15.59 -16.93
C SER A 45 4.02 -14.07 -17.19
N ASP A 46 4.70 -13.33 -16.32
CA ASP A 46 4.86 -11.87 -16.46
C ASP A 46 5.44 -11.47 -17.84
N GLU A 47 6.31 -12.32 -18.41
CA GLU A 47 6.94 -12.12 -19.71
C GLU A 47 5.96 -12.33 -20.87
N GLU A 48 5.08 -13.32 -20.78
CA GLU A 48 4.02 -13.57 -21.77
C GLU A 48 2.96 -12.47 -21.77
N ARG A 49 2.56 -12.00 -20.58
CA ARG A 49 1.66 -10.85 -20.42
C ARG A 49 2.25 -9.59 -21.08
N ALA A 50 3.53 -9.30 -20.79
CA ALA A 50 4.23 -8.17 -21.40
C ALA A 50 4.37 -8.31 -22.93
N SER A 51 4.63 -9.52 -23.44
CA SER A 51 4.76 -9.80 -24.87
C SER A 51 3.43 -9.63 -25.61
N ARG A 52 2.31 -10.12 -25.06
CA ARG A 52 0.96 -9.92 -25.62
C ARG A 52 0.56 -8.45 -25.61
N ALA A 53 0.74 -7.76 -24.49
CA ALA A 53 0.47 -6.32 -24.39
C ALA A 53 1.24 -5.55 -25.46
N ARG A 54 2.55 -5.83 -25.62
CA ARG A 54 3.40 -5.24 -26.68
C ARG A 54 2.91 -5.58 -28.08
N LYS A 55 2.49 -6.83 -28.34
CA LYS A 55 2.01 -7.27 -29.67
C LYS A 55 0.70 -6.59 -30.05
N ARG A 56 -0.24 -6.45 -29.11
CA ARG A 56 -1.51 -5.72 -29.29
C ARG A 56 -1.24 -4.24 -29.60
N LEU A 57 -0.43 -3.58 -28.75
CA LEU A 57 0.03 -2.19 -28.95
C LEU A 57 0.72 -1.99 -30.30
N LYS A 58 1.61 -2.92 -30.72
CA LYS A 58 2.34 -2.83 -31.98
C LYS A 58 1.44 -3.03 -33.20
N SER A 59 0.41 -3.87 -33.10
CA SER A 59 -0.57 -4.04 -34.20
C SER A 59 -1.41 -2.79 -34.43
N MET A 60 -1.62 -1.99 -33.37
CA MET A 60 -2.40 -0.74 -33.42
C MET A 60 -1.59 0.43 -33.99
N TYR A 61 -0.27 0.45 -33.78
CA TYR A 61 0.64 1.49 -34.31
C TYR A 61 0.71 1.55 -35.85
N ASN A 62 0.39 0.45 -36.54
CA ASN A 62 0.49 0.37 -38.00
C ASN A 62 -0.78 0.82 -38.73
N LYS A 63 -1.89 1.09 -38.01
CA LYS A 63 -3.19 1.34 -38.64
C LYS A 63 -3.43 2.80 -39.00
N ASP A 64 -2.82 3.74 -38.27
CA ASP A 64 -2.92 5.18 -38.52
C ASP A 64 -1.54 5.85 -38.46
N GLY A 65 -0.92 6.01 -39.65
CA GLY A 65 0.02 7.08 -39.99
C GLY A 65 1.19 7.40 -39.05
N GLY A 66 2.41 7.06 -39.49
CA GLY A 66 3.62 7.86 -39.29
C GLY A 66 4.16 7.93 -37.86
N ALA A 67 5.27 7.23 -37.62
CA ALA A 67 6.00 7.26 -36.37
C ALA A 67 6.65 8.63 -36.08
N VAL A 68 5.86 9.59 -35.60
CA VAL A 68 6.41 10.73 -34.86
C VAL A 68 6.91 10.15 -33.53
N ALA A 69 8.20 10.35 -33.23
CA ALA A 69 8.78 9.93 -31.95
C ALA A 69 8.20 10.78 -30.82
N SER A 70 7.00 10.43 -30.36
CA SER A 70 6.32 11.02 -29.22
C SER A 70 7.00 10.58 -27.92
N LYS A 71 7.02 11.48 -26.93
CA LYS A 71 7.56 11.19 -25.61
C LYS A 71 6.65 10.19 -24.91
N LYS A 72 7.21 9.07 -24.45
CA LYS A 72 6.47 7.99 -23.78
C LYS A 72 6.53 8.17 -22.26
N TRP A 73 5.43 7.84 -21.61
CA TRP A 73 5.26 7.87 -20.16
C TRP A 73 4.95 6.48 -19.62
N PRO A 74 5.35 6.17 -18.37
CA PRO A 74 5.06 4.88 -17.77
C PRO A 74 3.56 4.76 -17.48
N LEU A 75 2.95 3.69 -18.01
CA LEU A 75 1.65 3.20 -17.59
C LEU A 75 1.87 2.30 -16.38
N VAL A 76 1.24 2.64 -15.26
CA VAL A 76 1.37 1.92 -13.99
C VAL A 76 0.01 1.36 -13.59
N CYS A 77 -0.03 0.05 -13.30
CA CYS A 77 -1.16 -0.59 -12.64
C CYS A 77 -0.93 -0.53 -11.12
N PHE A 78 -1.76 0.23 -10.41
CA PHE A 78 -1.78 0.35 -8.96
C PHE A 78 -2.80 -0.62 -8.37
N VAL A 79 -2.48 -1.19 -7.21
CA VAL A 79 -3.42 -2.00 -6.43
C VAL A 79 -4.05 -1.10 -5.37
N LEU A 80 -5.37 -0.97 -5.40
CA LEU A 80 -6.15 -0.17 -4.46
C LEU A 80 -6.46 -0.95 -3.17
N PRO A 81 -6.83 -0.28 -2.06
CA PRO A 81 -7.12 -0.95 -0.79
C PRO A 81 -8.28 -1.95 -0.84
N ASP A 82 -9.23 -1.76 -1.76
CA ASP A 82 -10.36 -2.66 -2.00
C ASP A 82 -9.97 -3.89 -2.84
N GLY A 83 -8.71 -4.01 -3.25
CA GLY A 83 -8.19 -5.10 -4.07
C GLY A 83 -8.37 -4.88 -5.58
N THR A 84 -9.01 -3.79 -6.00
CA THR A 84 -9.14 -3.46 -7.43
C THR A 84 -7.82 -2.94 -8.00
N GLU A 85 -7.64 -3.13 -9.31
CA GLU A 85 -6.49 -2.61 -10.04
C GLU A 85 -6.86 -1.32 -10.78
N ARG A 86 -5.92 -0.38 -10.84
CA ARG A 86 -6.11 0.89 -11.53
C ARG A 86 -4.92 1.25 -12.39
N HIS A 87 -5.19 1.47 -13.68
CA HIS A 87 -4.19 1.89 -14.65
C HIS A 87 -4.09 3.42 -14.72
N LEU A 88 -2.88 3.95 -14.61
CA LEU A 88 -2.61 5.38 -14.68
C LEU A 88 -1.36 5.67 -15.54
N LEU A 89 -1.49 6.57 -16.51
CA LEU A 89 -0.35 7.12 -17.23
C LEU A 89 0.33 8.20 -16.38
N CYS A 90 1.52 7.93 -15.86
CA CYS A 90 2.18 8.86 -14.93
C CYS A 90 3.01 9.91 -15.66
N HIS A 91 2.56 11.16 -15.62
CA HIS A 91 3.26 12.33 -16.15
C HIS A 91 4.25 12.94 -15.14
N PRO A 92 5.22 13.78 -15.59
CA PRO A 92 6.07 14.54 -14.69
C PRO A 92 5.28 15.56 -13.89
N GLU A 93 5.47 15.51 -12.58
CA GLU A 93 4.95 16.45 -11.61
C GLU A 93 6.03 17.47 -11.22
N THR A 94 5.61 18.65 -10.79
CA THR A 94 6.53 19.67 -10.26
C THR A 94 6.43 19.75 -8.75
N TRP A 95 7.58 19.69 -8.08
CA TRP A 95 7.73 20.00 -6.65
C TRP A 95 8.47 21.33 -6.51
N LYS A 96 7.98 22.19 -5.64
CA LYS A 96 8.55 23.52 -5.37
C LYS A 96 8.86 23.68 -3.90
N ILE A 97 9.92 24.42 -3.61
CA ILE A 97 10.25 24.94 -2.28
C ILE A 97 10.04 26.44 -2.36
N GLU A 98 9.06 26.96 -1.62
CA GLU A 98 8.67 28.36 -1.62
C GLU A 98 9.00 29.00 -0.27
N LEU A 99 9.50 30.23 -0.29
CA LEU A 99 9.65 31.05 0.91
C LEU A 99 8.29 31.56 1.39
N PRO A 100 8.17 32.06 2.63
CA PRO A 100 6.93 32.65 3.14
C PRO A 100 6.41 33.84 2.31
N ASN A 101 7.26 34.48 1.51
CA ASN A 101 6.90 35.57 0.59
C ASN A 101 6.36 35.07 -0.77
N GLY A 102 6.26 33.75 -0.99
CA GLY A 102 5.82 33.12 -2.24
C GLY A 102 6.93 32.94 -3.30
N GLU A 103 8.17 33.29 -2.99
CA GLU A 103 9.30 33.14 -3.92
C GLU A 103 9.76 31.68 -4.00
N VAL A 104 9.83 31.12 -5.21
CA VAL A 104 10.30 29.75 -5.46
C VAL A 104 11.83 29.72 -5.36
N GLN A 105 12.36 29.09 -4.31
CA GLN A 105 13.80 28.89 -4.10
C GLN A 105 14.36 27.75 -4.95
N ALA A 106 13.57 26.69 -5.13
CA ALA A 106 13.96 25.54 -5.92
C ALA A 106 12.73 24.85 -6.49
N GLN A 107 12.88 24.29 -7.69
CA GLN A 107 11.87 23.42 -8.29
C GLN A 107 12.50 22.18 -8.90
N ARG A 108 11.75 21.07 -8.88
CA ARG A 108 12.08 19.82 -9.54
C ARG A 108 10.89 19.33 -10.32
N GLN A 109 11.09 18.99 -11.59
CA GLN A 109 10.09 18.29 -12.39
C GLN A 109 10.52 16.83 -12.60
N GLN A 110 9.66 15.88 -12.25
CA GLN A 110 9.96 14.45 -12.32
C GLN A 110 8.66 13.62 -12.28
N ILE A 111 8.69 12.41 -12.84
CA ILE A 111 7.57 11.46 -12.71
C ILE A 111 7.43 11.07 -11.21
N PRO A 112 6.23 11.10 -10.61
CA PRO A 112 6.01 10.89 -9.17
C PRO A 112 6.12 9.40 -8.76
N LEU A 113 7.14 8.70 -9.26
CA LEU A 113 7.39 7.29 -9.02
C LEU A 113 8.81 7.08 -8.47
N ILE A 114 8.93 6.15 -7.52
CA ILE A 114 10.20 5.59 -7.08
C ILE A 114 10.15 4.07 -7.15
N LEU A 115 11.30 3.44 -7.44
CA LEU A 115 11.46 1.99 -7.37
C LEU A 115 11.19 1.51 -5.93
N ALA A 116 10.47 0.39 -5.80
CA ALA A 116 9.87 -0.01 -4.53
C ALA A 116 10.07 -1.49 -4.17
N TRP A 117 10.99 -2.19 -4.84
CA TRP A 117 11.37 -3.55 -4.42
C TRP A 117 12.14 -3.57 -3.10
N ALA A 118 12.89 -2.50 -2.82
CA ALA A 118 13.53 -2.27 -1.55
C ALA A 118 12.97 -0.98 -0.95
N LEU A 119 12.47 -1.08 0.28
CA LEU A 119 11.90 0.03 1.02
C LEU A 119 12.62 0.16 2.36
N SER A 120 12.71 1.39 2.87
CA SER A 120 13.10 1.57 4.26
C SER A 120 11.99 1.08 5.18
N ILE A 121 12.35 0.63 6.39
CA ILE A 121 11.37 0.16 7.38
C ILE A 121 10.31 1.24 7.68
N HIS A 122 10.72 2.51 7.74
CA HIS A 122 9.82 3.64 7.93
C HIS A 122 8.80 3.79 6.79
N LYS A 123 9.21 3.58 5.54
CA LYS A 123 8.29 3.65 4.39
C LYS A 123 7.37 2.44 4.30
N ALA A 124 7.80 1.29 4.82
CA ALA A 124 7.00 0.08 4.87
C ALA A 124 5.97 0.05 6.01
N GLN A 125 6.04 0.99 6.97
CA GLN A 125 5.11 1.02 8.11
C GLN A 125 3.65 1.14 7.64
N GLY A 126 2.77 0.30 8.19
CA GLY A 126 1.36 0.23 7.79
C GLY A 126 1.09 -0.67 6.58
N GLN A 127 2.13 -1.11 5.86
CA GLN A 127 1.94 -1.99 4.70
C GLN A 127 1.85 -3.47 5.09
N THR A 128 1.16 -4.24 4.25
CA THR A 128 1.08 -5.71 4.32
C THR A 128 1.82 -6.29 3.11
N LEU A 129 2.84 -7.11 3.35
CA LEU A 129 3.73 -7.65 2.33
C LEU A 129 3.69 -9.18 2.33
N GLN A 130 3.27 -9.77 1.20
CA GLN A 130 3.14 -11.23 1.08
C GLN A 130 4.49 -11.96 1.10
N ARG A 131 5.52 -11.38 0.48
CA ARG A 131 6.88 -11.92 0.42
C ARG A 131 7.88 -10.80 0.67
N VAL A 132 8.68 -10.93 1.71
CA VAL A 132 9.63 -9.89 2.11
C VAL A 132 10.94 -10.48 2.63
N LYS A 133 12.04 -9.89 2.20
CA LYS A 133 13.36 -10.10 2.78
C LYS A 133 13.70 -8.91 3.66
N VAL A 134 13.93 -9.16 4.94
CA VAL A 134 14.24 -8.14 5.94
C VAL A 134 15.70 -8.26 6.36
N ASP A 135 16.37 -7.13 6.35
CA ASP A 135 17.75 -7.00 6.80
C ASP A 135 17.83 -6.16 8.07
N LEU A 136 18.18 -6.80 9.18
CA LEU A 136 18.17 -6.18 10.51
C LEU A 136 19.56 -5.68 10.94
N GLY A 137 20.56 -5.75 10.06
CA GLY A 137 21.94 -5.39 10.39
C GLY A 137 22.11 -3.91 10.77
N ARG A 138 21.26 -3.03 10.22
CA ARG A 138 21.29 -1.57 10.47
C ARG A 138 20.11 -1.08 11.32
N VAL A 139 19.42 -1.95 12.05
CA VAL A 139 18.40 -1.50 13.01
C VAL A 139 19.08 -0.75 14.15
N PHE A 140 18.52 0.42 14.49
CA PHE A 140 19.01 1.28 15.57
C PHE A 140 17.89 1.82 16.46
N GLU A 141 16.65 1.91 15.96
CA GLU A 141 15.51 2.42 16.72
C GLU A 141 14.73 1.33 17.47
N LYS A 142 14.16 1.71 18.61
CA LYS A 142 13.26 0.84 19.39
C LYS A 142 11.99 0.56 18.58
N GLY A 143 11.53 -0.69 18.59
CA GLY A 143 10.36 -1.13 17.80
C GLY A 143 10.60 -1.27 16.28
N GLN A 144 11.73 -0.81 15.73
CA GLN A 144 11.99 -0.86 14.29
C GLN A 144 12.09 -2.29 13.75
N ALA A 145 12.73 -3.19 14.50
CA ALA A 145 12.76 -4.62 14.16
C ALA A 145 11.34 -5.22 14.13
N TYR A 146 10.49 -4.87 15.10
CA TYR A 146 9.10 -5.32 15.15
C TYR A 146 8.29 -4.79 13.96
N VAL A 147 8.42 -3.50 13.63
CA VAL A 147 7.74 -2.91 12.46
C VAL A 147 8.12 -3.65 11.18
N ALA A 148 9.40 -3.94 10.98
CA ALA A 148 9.88 -4.64 9.80
C ALA A 148 9.34 -6.07 9.67
N LEU A 149 9.37 -6.83 10.77
CA LEU A 149 8.93 -8.23 10.78
C LEU A 149 7.41 -8.35 10.68
N SER A 150 6.65 -7.45 11.32
CA SER A 150 5.19 -7.43 11.28
C SER A 150 4.60 -7.05 9.91
N ARG A 151 5.43 -6.73 8.90
CA ARG A 151 4.94 -6.49 7.54
C ARG A 151 4.63 -7.80 6.81
N ALA A 152 5.29 -8.90 7.19
CA ALA A 152 5.09 -10.19 6.55
C ALA A 152 3.75 -10.80 6.98
N THR A 153 2.99 -11.35 6.02
CA THR A 153 1.74 -12.06 6.31
C THR A 153 1.95 -13.49 6.81
N THR A 154 3.02 -14.14 6.34
CA THR A 154 3.32 -15.54 6.65
C THR A 154 4.80 -15.72 6.94
N GLN A 155 5.12 -16.70 7.79
CA GLN A 155 6.51 -17.06 8.08
C GLN A 155 7.26 -17.56 6.83
N THR A 156 6.59 -18.33 5.97
CA THR A 156 7.15 -18.82 4.69
C THR A 156 7.50 -17.68 3.73
N GLY A 157 6.73 -16.59 3.76
CA GLY A 157 7.00 -15.39 2.97
C GLY A 157 8.10 -14.49 3.53
N LEU A 158 8.67 -14.80 4.70
CA LEU A 158 9.62 -13.95 5.42
C LEU A 158 11.03 -14.55 5.40
N GLN A 159 12.00 -13.78 4.91
CA GLN A 159 13.42 -14.08 5.06
C GLN A 159 14.09 -13.02 5.94
N ILE A 160 14.75 -13.44 7.02
CA ILE A 160 15.48 -12.53 7.92
C ILE A 160 16.98 -12.68 7.70
N THR A 161 17.70 -11.57 7.66
CA THR A 161 19.17 -11.54 7.57
C THR A 161 19.77 -10.61 8.62
N ARG A 162 20.98 -10.95 9.09
CA ARG A 162 21.76 -10.17 10.08
C ARG A 162 20.98 -9.83 11.36
N PHE A 163 20.23 -10.81 11.86
CA PHE A 163 19.48 -10.70 13.11
C PHE A 163 20.43 -10.60 14.31
N ASP A 164 20.14 -9.69 15.23
CA ASP A 164 20.79 -9.57 16.52
C ASP A 164 19.69 -9.33 17.57
N ALA A 165 19.55 -10.27 18.52
CA ALA A 165 18.51 -10.20 19.55
C ALA A 165 18.61 -8.93 20.40
N ARG A 166 19.82 -8.37 20.58
CA ARG A 166 20.04 -7.14 21.36
C ARG A 166 19.41 -5.91 20.71
N LYS A 167 19.13 -5.97 19.40
CA LYS A 167 18.48 -4.89 18.63
C LYS A 167 16.96 -4.95 18.68
N VAL A 168 16.39 -6.00 19.28
CA VAL A 168 14.96 -6.09 19.54
C VAL A 168 14.67 -5.37 20.85
N MET A 169 14.42 -4.08 20.76
CA MET A 169 14.25 -3.19 21.91
C MET A 169 12.84 -2.61 21.98
N VAL A 170 12.29 -2.54 23.19
CA VAL A 170 11.03 -1.85 23.50
C VAL A 170 11.31 -0.57 24.29
N HIS A 171 10.48 0.45 24.11
CA HIS A 171 10.59 1.68 24.90
C HIS A 171 9.95 1.48 26.28
N PRO A 172 10.64 1.77 27.41
CA PRO A 172 10.09 1.56 28.77
C PRO A 172 8.74 2.25 29.00
N LYS A 173 8.62 3.54 28.64
CA LYS A 173 7.34 4.27 28.72
C LYS A 173 6.18 3.61 27.97
N VAL A 174 6.45 2.91 26.87
CA VAL A 174 5.41 2.18 26.12
C VAL A 174 5.01 0.94 26.92
N SER A 175 5.96 0.23 27.52
CA SER A 175 5.67 -0.89 28.42
C SER A 175 4.84 -0.44 29.63
N ASP A 176 5.18 0.70 30.23
CA ASP A 176 4.44 1.25 31.37
C ASP A 176 3.03 1.65 30.95
N PHE A 177 2.89 2.31 29.80
CA PHE A 177 1.60 2.70 29.24
C PHE A 177 0.70 1.47 28.99
N TYR A 178 1.18 0.44 28.30
CA TYR A 178 0.40 -0.75 28.00
C TYR A 178 0.07 -1.57 29.25
N SER A 179 0.90 -1.51 30.31
CA SER A 179 0.59 -2.14 31.60
C SER A 179 -0.59 -1.48 32.33
N ASN A 180 -0.86 -0.21 32.04
CA ASN A 180 -1.95 0.56 32.65
C ASN A 180 -3.26 0.51 31.84
N LEU A 181 -3.30 -0.21 30.71
CA LEU A 181 -4.51 -0.36 29.93
C LEU A 181 -5.42 -1.44 30.55
N SER A 182 -6.69 -1.09 30.74
CA SER A 182 -7.72 -2.02 31.21
C SER A 182 -8.23 -2.85 30.04
N ASN A 183 -8.37 -4.17 30.25
CA ASN A 183 -8.95 -5.03 29.22
C ASN A 183 -10.47 -4.84 29.17
N ILE A 184 -11.07 -4.96 27.98
CA ILE A 184 -12.52 -4.86 27.82
C ILE A 184 -13.27 -5.88 28.70
N THR A 185 -12.70 -7.08 28.88
CA THR A 185 -13.21 -8.11 29.77
C THR A 185 -13.20 -7.70 31.25
N GLN A 186 -12.21 -6.90 31.67
CA GLN A 186 -12.15 -6.38 33.05
C GLN A 186 -13.19 -5.29 33.27
N VAL A 187 -13.43 -4.44 32.27
CA VAL A 187 -14.48 -3.41 32.31
C VAL A 187 -15.87 -4.04 32.33
N LEU A 188 -16.11 -5.07 31.52
CA LEU A 188 -17.39 -5.80 31.50
C LEU A 188 -17.64 -6.56 32.81
N LYS A 189 -16.60 -7.18 33.39
CA LYS A 189 -16.71 -7.80 34.72
C LYS A 189 -17.01 -6.78 35.82
N ALA A 190 -16.40 -5.59 35.77
CA ALA A 190 -16.67 -4.54 36.74
C ALA A 190 -18.10 -3.98 36.62
N LYS A 191 -18.65 -3.88 35.40
CA LYS A 191 -20.06 -3.54 35.17
C LYS A 191 -21.00 -4.62 35.73
N ASN A 192 -20.74 -5.89 35.43
CA ASN A 192 -21.59 -7.02 35.86
C ASN A 192 -21.49 -7.29 37.38
N ALA A 193 -20.38 -6.90 38.03
CA ALA A 193 -20.24 -6.97 39.48
C ALA A 193 -20.95 -5.79 40.20
N GLY A 194 -21.26 -4.71 39.49
CA GLY A 194 -21.95 -3.53 40.03
C GLY A 194 -23.48 -3.60 39.97
N THR A 195 -24.06 -4.51 39.19
CA THR A 195 -25.52 -4.64 38.98
C THR A 195 -26.20 -5.70 39.85
N ALA A 196 -25.51 -6.27 40.85
CA ALA A 196 -26.09 -7.27 41.75
C ALA A 196 -26.97 -6.70 42.89
N GLN A 197 -27.39 -5.43 42.81
CA GLN A 197 -28.32 -4.84 43.79
C GLN A 197 -29.10 -3.68 43.15
N GLU A 198 -30.22 -3.99 42.49
CA GLU A 198 -31.57 -3.43 42.72
C GLU A 198 -32.56 -3.92 41.62
N PRO A 199 -33.82 -4.22 41.96
CA PRO A 199 -34.82 -4.67 40.99
C PRO A 199 -35.54 -3.46 40.36
N GLY A 200 -35.49 -3.33 39.03
CA GLY A 200 -36.40 -2.47 38.26
C GLY A 200 -35.71 -1.45 37.35
N ASP A 201 -35.50 -1.81 36.09
CA ASP A 201 -36.21 -1.24 34.94
C ASP A 201 -35.67 -1.94 33.68
N GLU A 202 -36.58 -2.54 32.90
CA GLU A 202 -36.26 -3.21 31.64
C GLU A 202 -35.78 -2.17 30.62
N PHE A 203 -34.46 -2.10 30.41
CA PHE A 203 -33.89 -1.62 29.17
C PHE A 203 -33.36 -2.83 28.41
N GLU A 204 -34.11 -3.22 27.36
CA GLU A 204 -33.65 -4.14 26.33
C GLU A 204 -32.49 -3.48 25.57
N ASP A 205 -31.26 -3.71 26.03
CA ASP A 205 -30.06 -3.45 25.24
C ASP A 205 -29.90 -4.63 24.26
N GLU A 206 -30.49 -4.47 23.07
CA GLU A 206 -30.36 -5.35 21.91
C GLU A 206 -28.91 -5.30 21.39
N PHE A 207 -28.00 -6.01 22.08
CA PHE A 207 -26.67 -6.30 21.56
C PHE A 207 -26.71 -7.68 20.89
N ASP A 208 -26.83 -7.68 19.56
CA ASP A 208 -26.81 -8.88 18.73
C ASP A 208 -25.58 -9.76 19.03
N ASP A 209 -25.83 -10.98 19.50
CA ASP A 209 -24.85 -12.06 19.72
C ASP A 209 -24.07 -12.46 18.44
N GLU A 210 -24.44 -11.91 17.28
CA GLU A 210 -23.78 -12.16 16.00
C GLU A 210 -22.38 -11.52 15.91
N TYR A 211 -22.10 -10.46 16.67
CA TYR A 211 -20.82 -9.73 16.58
C TYR A 211 -19.63 -10.50 17.22
N LEU A 212 -19.90 -11.42 18.15
CA LEU A 212 -18.85 -12.19 18.83
C LEU A 212 -18.37 -13.41 18.02
N GLN A 213 -19.12 -13.86 17.01
CA GLN A 213 -18.68 -14.96 16.14
C GLN A 213 -17.69 -14.54 15.06
N HIS A 214 -17.54 -13.23 14.78
CA HIS A 214 -16.63 -12.73 13.74
C HIS A 214 -15.22 -12.38 14.24
N ILE A 215 -14.93 -12.51 15.54
CA ILE A 215 -13.60 -12.20 16.11
C ILE A 215 -12.72 -13.46 16.24
N GLN A 216 -13.21 -14.64 15.85
CA GLN A 216 -12.41 -15.89 15.83
C GLN A 216 -12.49 -16.67 14.51
N ARG A 217 -12.20 -16.01 13.38
CA ARG A 217 -11.69 -16.71 12.19
C ARG A 217 -10.54 -15.95 11.53
#